data_AF-A0A8J5HYG6-F1
#
_entry.id   AF-A0A8J5HYG6-F1
#
_cell.length_a   1.000
_cell.length_b   1.000
_cell.length_c   1.000
_cell.angle_alpha   90.00
_cell.angle_beta   90.00
_cell.angle_gamma   90.00
#
_symmetry.space_group_name_H-M   'P 1'
#
loop_
_entity.id
_entity.type
_entity.pdbx_description
1 polymer ?
#
loop_
_entity_poly.entity_id
_entity_poly.type
_entity_poly.pdbx_seq_one_letter_code
_entity_poly.pdbx_strand_id
1 'polypeptide(L)'
;MTASSKSDVYSYGMMILEIVGGRKNFKAMADRSSEIYFPDWVYDSFDKYYDLVTPDTSLVSPETDANPKTKEITKKMMIVGLWCIQIKPENRPSISMVVTMLEGSIMDLQMPPKPEFN
;
A
#
# COMPACT_ATOMS: atom_id res chain seq x y z
N MET A 1 -19.54 10.82 -4.91
CA MET A 1 -19.29 9.75 -3.91
C MET A 1 -20.20 10.00 -2.72
N THR A 2 -21.13 9.10 -2.45
CA THR A 2 -21.90 9.09 -1.19
C THR A 2 -21.03 8.43 -0.11
N ALA A 3 -20.96 9.04 1.08
CA ALA A 3 -20.20 8.48 2.20
C ALA A 3 -20.77 7.12 2.63
N SER A 4 -19.89 6.15 2.84
CA SER A 4 -20.20 4.78 3.26
C SER A 4 -18.99 4.15 3.94
N SER A 5 -19.20 3.12 4.74
CA SER A 5 -18.09 2.36 5.35
C SER A 5 -17.08 1.85 4.31
N LYS A 6 -17.54 1.46 3.12
CA LYS A 6 -16.66 0.98 2.04
C LYS A 6 -15.89 2.12 1.35
N SER A 7 -16.44 3.33 1.25
CA SER A 7 -15.68 4.49 0.76
C SER A 7 -14.66 4.96 1.79
N ASP A 8 -14.97 4.84 3.09
CA ASP A 8 -14.05 5.21 4.16
C ASP A 8 -12.84 4.27 4.20
N VAL A 9 -13.07 2.95 4.03
CA VAL A 9 -11.98 1.96 3.90
C VAL A 9 -11.09 2.28 2.69
N TYR A 10 -11.67 2.67 1.55
CA TYR A 10 -10.88 3.06 0.38
C TYR A 10 -9.98 4.26 0.69
N SER A 11 -10.54 5.32 1.27
CA SER A 11 -9.78 6.51 1.65
C SER A 11 -8.68 6.20 2.67
N TYR A 12 -8.96 5.30 3.61
CA TYR A 12 -7.97 4.80 4.57
C TYR A 12 -6.83 4.05 3.88
N GLY A 13 -7.13 3.20 2.90
CA GLY A 13 -6.13 2.51 2.09
C GLY A 13 -5.22 3.46 1.32
N MET A 14 -5.81 4.47 0.67
CA MET A 14 -5.04 5.51 -0.01
C MET A 14 -4.13 6.27 0.95
N MET A 15 -4.62 6.61 2.14
CA MET A 15 -3.82 7.28 3.19
C MET A 15 -2.65 6.42 3.65
N ILE A 16 -2.83 5.11 3.86
CA ILE A 16 -1.74 4.19 4.21
C ILE A 16 -0.66 4.21 3.13
N LEU A 17 -1.05 4.13 1.85
CA LEU A 17 -0.10 4.12 0.75
C LEU A 17 0.63 5.45 0.59
N GLU A 18 -0.02 6.58 0.89
CA GLU A 18 0.63 7.89 0.95
C GLU A 18 1.66 7.97 2.08
N ILE A 19 1.32 7.45 3.27
CA ILE A 19 2.23 7.43 4.43
C ILE A 19 3.48 6.60 4.12
N VAL A 20 3.29 5.40 3.55
CA VAL A 20 4.39 4.49 3.21
C VAL A 20 5.25 5.03 2.07
N GLY A 21 4.63 5.59 1.03
CA GLY A 21 5.36 6.17 -0.10
C GLY A 21 6.09 7.46 0.27
N GLY A 22 5.58 8.19 1.26
CA GLY A 22 5.98 9.57 1.53
C GLY A 22 5.51 10.52 0.42
N ARG A 23 5.26 11.79 0.79
CA ARG A 23 4.63 12.78 -0.12
C ARG A 23 5.33 12.96 -1.47
N LYS A 24 6.67 12.89 -1.52
CA LYS A 24 7.43 13.08 -2.76
C LYS A 24 7.28 11.89 -3.71
N ASN A 25 7.42 10.66 -3.22
CA ASN A 25 7.29 9.48 -4.08
C ASN A 25 5.82 9.25 -4.44
N PHE A 26 4.89 9.47 -3.51
CA PHE A 26 3.46 9.36 -3.77
C PHE A 26 2.99 10.40 -4.81
N LYS A 27 3.43 11.66 -4.73
CA LYS A 27 3.09 12.68 -5.74
C LYS A 27 3.69 12.35 -7.11
N ALA A 28 4.98 12.01 -7.17
CA ALA A 28 5.61 11.59 -8.42
C ALA A 28 4.92 10.35 -9.04
N MET A 29 4.33 9.50 -8.19
CA MET A 29 3.57 8.32 -8.59
C MET A 29 2.14 8.64 -9.00
N ALA A 30 1.44 9.52 -8.27
CA ALA A 30 0.13 10.03 -8.64
C ALA A 30 0.19 10.76 -9.99
N ASP A 31 1.24 11.53 -10.23
CA ASP A 31 1.48 12.25 -11.48
C ASP A 31 1.73 11.26 -12.64
N ARG A 32 2.52 10.18 -12.44
CA ARG A 32 2.63 9.07 -13.44
C ARG A 32 1.34 8.29 -13.59
N SER A 33 0.53 8.19 -12.54
CA SER A 33 -0.72 7.45 -12.56
C SER A 33 -1.84 8.15 -13.33
N SER A 34 -1.65 9.44 -13.65
CA SER A 34 -2.53 10.14 -14.59
C SER A 34 -2.51 9.52 -16.00
N GLU A 35 -1.47 8.72 -16.32
CA GLU A 35 -1.38 7.90 -17.54
C GLU A 35 -1.72 6.41 -17.30
N ILE A 36 -1.68 5.91 -16.05
CA ILE A 36 -1.95 4.51 -15.64
C ILE A 36 -2.63 4.49 -14.27
N TYR A 37 -3.84 3.94 -14.13
CA TYR A 37 -4.58 3.89 -12.86
C TYR A 37 -3.68 3.48 -11.66
N PHE A 38 -3.58 4.36 -10.65
CA PHE A 38 -2.61 4.25 -9.54
C PHE A 38 -2.57 2.86 -8.88
N PRO A 39 -3.70 2.23 -8.55
CA PRO A 39 -3.69 0.87 -8.03
C PRO A 39 -3.02 -0.14 -8.96
N ASP A 40 -3.30 -0.13 -10.27
CA ASP A 40 -2.71 -1.08 -11.23
C ASP A 40 -1.20 -0.96 -11.30
N TRP A 41 -0.70 0.28 -11.32
CA TRP A 41 0.73 0.53 -11.33
C TRP A 41 1.40 -0.02 -10.08
N VAL A 42 0.76 0.12 -8.91
CA VAL A 42 1.29 -0.44 -7.64
C VAL A 42 1.28 -1.97 -7.67
N TYR A 43 0.31 -2.62 -8.32
CA TYR A 43 0.36 -4.08 -8.55
C TYR A 43 1.53 -4.48 -9.44
N ASP A 44 1.63 -3.87 -10.62
CA ASP A 44 2.63 -4.25 -11.64
C ASP A 44 4.06 -3.89 -11.25
N SER A 45 4.20 -2.92 -10.33
CA SER A 45 5.48 -2.44 -9.85
C SER A 45 5.69 -2.70 -8.36
N PHE A 46 4.95 -3.63 -7.74
CA PHE A 46 4.97 -3.80 -6.28
C PHE A 46 6.39 -3.97 -5.71
N ASP A 47 7.18 -4.88 -6.28
CA ASP A 47 8.56 -5.12 -5.82
C ASP A 47 9.45 -3.89 -6.05
N LYS A 48 9.35 -3.26 -7.22
CA LYS A 48 10.09 -2.01 -7.52
C LYS A 48 9.68 -0.89 -6.58
N TYR A 49 8.39 -0.78 -6.27
CA TYR A 49 7.87 0.24 -5.37
C TYR A 49 8.34 -0.02 -3.95
N TYR A 50 8.30 -1.27 -3.51
CA TYR A 50 8.80 -1.69 -2.22
C TYR A 50 10.29 -1.36 -2.07
N ASP A 51 11.12 -1.66 -3.07
CA ASP A 51 12.54 -1.33 -3.07
C ASP A 51 12.79 0.19 -3.08
N LEU A 52 11.94 0.97 -3.78
CA LEU A 52 12.02 2.44 -3.81
C LEU A 52 11.66 3.08 -2.46
N VAL A 53 10.69 2.53 -1.73
CA VAL A 53 10.28 3.04 -0.41
C VAL A 53 11.11 2.46 0.74
N THR A 54 11.81 1.36 0.49
CA THR A 54 12.76 0.74 1.42
C THR A 54 14.16 0.57 0.81
N PRO A 55 14.78 1.65 0.30
CA PRO A 55 16.09 1.55 -0.31
C PRO A 55 17.08 1.00 0.70
N ASP A 56 17.98 0.13 0.25
CA ASP A 56 18.98 -0.46 1.14
C ASP A 56 20.03 0.60 1.52
N THR A 57 19.77 1.33 2.60
CA THR A 57 20.66 2.39 3.11
C THR A 57 21.85 1.86 3.89
N SER A 58 22.02 0.53 3.98
CA SER A 58 23.13 -0.14 4.68
C SER A 58 24.52 0.36 4.21
N LEU A 59 24.60 0.95 3.01
CA LEU A 59 25.83 1.46 2.42
C LEU A 59 26.07 2.97 2.60
N VAL A 60 25.10 3.76 3.10
CA VAL A 60 25.15 5.24 2.97
C VAL A 60 25.13 6.01 4.29
N SER A 61 24.58 5.47 5.38
CA SER A 61 24.74 6.11 6.71
C SER A 61 24.29 5.19 7.86
N PRO A 62 25.01 5.14 9.00
CA PRO A 62 24.62 4.34 10.17
C PRO A 62 23.36 4.86 10.88
N GLU A 63 22.87 6.05 10.53
CA GLU A 63 21.76 6.74 11.21
C GLU A 63 20.40 6.66 10.50
N THR A 64 20.31 6.02 9.33
CA THR A 64 19.01 5.67 8.72
C THR A 64 18.76 4.18 8.87
N ASP A 65 18.09 3.83 9.98
CA ASP A 65 17.60 2.49 10.31
C ASP A 65 16.66 1.94 9.22
N ALA A 66 17.22 1.43 8.12
CA ALA A 66 16.57 0.41 7.30
C ALA A 66 16.59 -0.93 8.06
N ASN A 67 16.09 -0.92 9.29
CA ASN A 67 15.94 -2.09 10.14
C ASN A 67 15.04 -3.10 9.41
N PRO A 68 15.40 -4.39 9.33
CA PRO A 68 14.54 -5.44 8.77
C PRO A 68 13.08 -5.37 9.24
N LYS A 69 12.85 -4.97 10.50
CA LYS A 69 11.50 -4.75 11.04
C LYS A 69 10.73 -3.63 10.32
N THR A 70 11.39 -2.51 10.00
CA THR A 70 10.78 -1.41 9.24
C THR A 70 10.41 -1.88 7.83
N LYS A 71 11.29 -2.63 7.17
CA LYS A 71 11.03 -3.23 5.86
C LYS A 71 9.79 -4.15 5.89
N GLU A 72 9.66 -4.97 6.92
CA GLU A 72 8.50 -5.86 7.08
C GLU A 72 7.20 -5.07 7.32
N ILE A 73 7.23 -4.07 8.22
CA ILE A 73 6.07 -3.21 8.50
C ILE A 73 5.63 -2.48 7.22
N THR A 74 6.57 -1.93 6.45
CA THR A 74 6.29 -1.25 5.19
C THR A 74 5.59 -2.17 4.20
N LYS A 75 6.10 -3.40 4.02
CA LYS A 75 5.51 -4.39 3.11
C LYS A 75 4.09 -4.76 3.55
N LYS A 76 3.88 -5.00 4.85
CA LYS A 76 2.57 -5.29 5.43
C LYS A 76 1.58 -4.14 5.18
N MET A 77 1.98 -2.91 5.46
CA MET A 77 1.14 -1.73 5.22
C MET A 77 0.76 -1.58 3.75
N MET A 78 1.68 -1.84 2.82
CA MET A 78 1.39 -1.80 1.38
C MET A 78 0.35 -2.84 0.98
N ILE A 79 0.49 -4.10 1.43
CA ILE A 79 -0.47 -5.17 1.13
C ILE A 79 -1.85 -4.83 1.69
N VAL A 80 -1.93 -4.37 2.94
CA VAL A 80 -3.20 -3.95 3.57
C VAL A 80 -3.83 -2.77 2.83
N GLY A 81 -3.02 -1.76 2.46
CA GLY A 81 -3.46 -0.62 1.66
C GLY A 81 -4.07 -1.07 0.32
N LEU A 82 -3.45 -2.04 -0.35
CA LEU A 82 -3.93 -2.58 -1.62
C LEU A 82 -5.25 -3.37 -1.50
N TRP A 83 -5.47 -4.06 -0.38
CA TRP A 83 -6.77 -4.68 -0.08
C TRP A 83 -7.86 -3.63 0.13
N CYS A 84 -7.52 -2.49 0.74
CA CYS A 84 -8.48 -1.42 1.03
C CYS A 84 -8.93 -0.67 -0.23
N ILE A 85 -8.07 -0.55 -1.25
CA ILE A 85 -8.35 0.25 -2.46
C ILE A 85 -8.91 -0.56 -3.64
N GLN A 86 -9.38 -1.79 -3.40
CA GLN A 86 -10.04 -2.60 -4.42
C GLN A 86 -11.15 -1.82 -5.14
N ILE A 87 -11.23 -1.94 -6.47
CA ILE A 87 -12.22 -1.23 -7.29
C ILE A 87 -13.63 -1.56 -6.81
N LYS A 88 -13.93 -2.85 -6.68
CA LYS A 88 -15.22 -3.36 -6.19
C LYS A 88 -15.35 -3.14 -4.67
N PRO A 89 -16.32 -2.33 -4.19
CA PRO A 89 -16.52 -2.08 -2.76
C PRO A 89 -16.70 -3.35 -1.92
N GLU A 90 -17.35 -4.37 -2.47
CA GLU A 90 -17.56 -5.68 -1.84
C GLU A 90 -16.26 -6.40 -1.51
N ASN A 91 -15.22 -6.24 -2.33
CA ASN A 91 -13.90 -6.87 -2.13
C ASN A 91 -13.05 -6.18 -1.06
N ARG A 92 -13.42 -4.96 -0.64
CA ARG A 92 -12.69 -4.24 0.40
C ARG A 92 -12.97 -4.88 1.76
N PRO A 93 -11.96 -5.14 2.59
CA PRO A 93 -12.16 -5.67 3.94
C PRO A 93 -12.97 -4.72 4.82
N SER A 94 -13.55 -5.23 5.91
CA SER A 94 -14.07 -4.38 6.98
C SER A 94 -12.91 -3.70 7.71
N ILE A 95 -13.17 -2.56 8.37
CA ILE A 95 -12.12 -1.89 9.15
C ILE A 95 -11.59 -2.77 10.29
N SER A 96 -12.44 -3.63 10.87
CA SER A 96 -12.01 -4.62 11.88
C SER A 96 -10.99 -5.60 11.31
N MET A 97 -11.24 -6.12 10.11
CA MET A 97 -10.32 -7.03 9.42
C MET A 97 -9.01 -6.31 9.06
N VAL A 98 -9.08 -5.05 8.62
CA VAL A 98 -7.90 -4.22 8.36
C VAL A 98 -7.01 -4.10 9.61
N VAL A 99 -7.60 -3.85 10.78
CA VAL A 99 -6.86 -3.81 12.06
C VAL A 99 -6.24 -5.18 12.36
N THR A 100 -7.00 -6.27 12.22
CA THR A 100 -6.47 -7.63 12.42
C THR A 100 -5.28 -7.93 11.49
N MET A 101 -5.36 -7.53 10.22
CA MET A 101 -4.27 -7.69 9.26
C MET A 101 -3.04 -6.87 9.65
N LEU A 102 -3.22 -5.65 10.18
CA LEU A 102 -2.12 -4.78 10.62
C LEU A 102 -1.44 -5.30 11.89
N GLU A 103 -2.20 -5.87 12.82
CA GLU A 103 -1.68 -6.45 14.06
C GLU A 103 -1.06 -7.84 13.85
N GLY A 104 -1.53 -8.57 12.83
CA GLY A 104 -1.09 -9.93 12.49
C GLY A 104 0.29 -10.03 11.83
N SER A 105 0.68 -11.27 11.54
CA SER A 105 1.94 -11.58 10.86
C SER A 105 1.82 -11.26 9.36
N ILE A 106 2.91 -10.76 8.77
CA ILE A 106 2.97 -10.60 7.32
C ILE A 106 2.88 -11.94 6.58
N MET A 107 3.28 -13.05 7.21
CA MET A 107 3.22 -14.39 6.61
C MET A 107 1.79 -14.86 6.36
N ASP A 108 0.82 -14.31 7.09
CA ASP A 108 -0.61 -14.62 6.93
C ASP A 108 -1.26 -13.77 5.83
N LEU A 109 -0.53 -12.80 5.26
CA LEU A 109 -1.04 -11.88 4.26
C LEU A 109 -0.68 -12.34 2.84
N GLN A 110 -1.70 -12.37 1.99
CA GLN A 110 -1.55 -12.57 0.56
C GLN A 110 -1.81 -11.27 -0.19
N MET A 111 -1.19 -11.17 -1.36
CA MET A 111 -1.45 -10.08 -2.27
C MET A 111 -2.92 -10.10 -2.70
N PRO A 112 -3.65 -8.97 -2.62
CA PRO A 112 -5.00 -8.88 -3.16
C PRO A 112 -5.04 -9.18 -4.67
N PRO A 113 -6.21 -9.58 -5.21
CA PRO A 113 -6.35 -9.74 -6.65
C PRO A 113 -6.11 -8.39 -7.35
N LYS A 114 -5.45 -8.45 -8.51
CA LYS A 114 -5.31 -7.29 -9.38
C LYS A 114 -6.72 -6.83 -9.81
N PRO A 115 -7.00 -5.53 -9.85
CA PRO A 115 -8.29 -5.05 -10.31
C PRO A 115 -8.53 -5.46 -11.76
N GLU A 116 -9.69 -6.06 -12.04
CA GLU A 116 -10.15 -6.35 -13.39
C GLU A 116 -11.13 -5.26 -13.83
N PHE A 117 -10.82 -4.57 -14.93
CA PHE A 117 -11.71 -3.63 -15.59
C PHE A 117 -12.55 -4.40 -16.61
N ASN A 118 -13.71 -4.90 -16.18
CA ASN A 118 -14.73 -5.41 -17.07
C ASN A 118 -15.89 -4.42 -17.14
#